data_AF-A0A7X5Q644-F1
#
_entry.id   AF-A0A7X5Q644-F1
#
_cell.length_a   1.000
_cell.length_b   1.000
_cell.length_c   1.000
_cell.angle_alpha   90.00
_cell.angle_beta   90.00
_cell.angle_gamma   90.00
#
_symmetry.space_group_name_H-M   'P 1'
#
loop_
_entity.id
_entity.type
_entity.pdbx_description
1 polymer ?
#
loop_
_entity_poly.entity_id
_entity_poly.type
_entity_poly.pdbx_seq_one_letter_code
_entity_poly.pdbx_strand_id
1 'polypeptide(L)'
;MIALNRYDWKQIRLIEKKLILFENKKIGLFDLITDLDGLLNTLETVADSWKDNFRSGINSLEIIYDSIEDGSISKWRGNFEEDLHKSVLKLKKMVMLLLEEYLKISDSNVSEVAIEGDSKWFICPNCNDAWESMSSSAMIVCPKCERVCHNPRARGK
;
A
#
# COMPACT_ATOMS: atom_id res chain seq x y z
N MET A 1 -10.98 2.90 14.02
CA MET A 1 -10.29 2.11 12.99
C MET A 1 -10.52 2.85 11.68
N ILE A 2 -9.52 3.60 11.21
CA ILE A 2 -9.65 4.40 9.99
C ILE A 2 -9.17 3.51 8.86
N ALA A 3 -10.07 3.16 7.95
CA ALA A 3 -9.72 2.37 6.77
C ALA A 3 -8.74 3.17 5.91
N LEU A 4 -7.61 2.56 5.55
CA LEU A 4 -6.61 3.13 4.65
C LEU A 4 -7.32 3.63 3.37
N ASN A 5 -7.14 4.90 2.99
CA ASN A 5 -7.74 5.39 1.76
C ASN A 5 -6.99 4.84 0.51
N ARG A 6 -7.56 4.97 -0.70
CA ARG A 6 -6.93 4.48 -1.94
C ARG A 6 -5.58 5.15 -2.23
N TYR A 7 -5.42 6.41 -1.82
CA TYR A 7 -4.20 7.16 -2.05
C TYR A 7 -3.06 6.61 -1.17
N ASP A 8 -3.26 6.53 0.14
CA ASP A 8 -2.33 5.94 1.10
C ASP A 8 -1.99 4.50 0.72
N TRP A 9 -2.97 3.70 0.26
CA TRP A 9 -2.70 2.36 -0.24
C TRP A 9 -1.66 2.34 -1.38
N LYS A 10 -1.77 3.26 -2.34
CA LYS A 10 -0.78 3.37 -3.42
C LYS A 10 0.59 3.78 -2.87
N GLN A 11 0.64 4.71 -1.92
CA GLN A 11 1.90 5.12 -1.30
C GLN A 11 2.56 3.98 -0.52
N ILE A 12 1.80 3.22 0.27
CA ILE A 12 2.29 2.04 0.99
C ILE A 12 2.79 0.96 0.02
N ARG A 13 2.14 0.77 -1.13
CA ARG A 13 2.64 -0.11 -2.21
C ARG A 13 3.94 0.39 -2.83
N LEU A 14 4.11 1.69 -2.97
CA LEU A 14 5.38 2.27 -3.42
C LEU A 14 6.49 2.03 -2.39
N ILE A 15 6.20 2.20 -1.10
CA ILE A 15 7.12 1.87 -0.01
C ILE A 15 7.56 0.41 -0.10
N GLU A 16 6.62 -0.53 -0.22
CA GLU A 16 6.90 -1.97 -0.40
C GLU A 16 7.86 -2.20 -1.59
N LYS A 17 7.56 -1.57 -2.73
CA LYS A 17 8.38 -1.68 -3.94
C LYS A 17 9.80 -1.16 -3.72
N LYS A 18 9.98 -0.04 -3.02
CA LYS A 18 11.30 0.54 -2.72
C LYS A 18 12.13 -0.40 -1.83
N LEU A 19 11.53 -0.99 -0.80
CA LEU A 19 12.19 -2.00 0.05
C LEU A 19 12.63 -3.21 -0.77
N ILE A 20 11.80 -3.72 -1.67
CA ILE A 20 12.14 -4.85 -2.55
C ILE A 20 13.27 -4.47 -3.53
N LEU A 21 13.25 -3.26 -4.09
CA LEU A 21 14.32 -2.80 -4.98
C LEU A 21 15.66 -2.73 -4.24
N PHE A 22 15.66 -2.27 -2.99
CA PHE A 22 16.85 -2.22 -2.15
C PHE A 22 17.39 -3.63 -1.85
N GLU A 23 16.54 -4.57 -1.43
CA GLU A 23 16.92 -5.98 -1.20
C GLU A 23 17.55 -6.62 -2.47
N ASN A 24 17.02 -6.27 -3.64
CA ASN A 24 17.53 -6.73 -4.93
C ASN A 24 18.73 -5.91 -5.45
N LYS A 25 19.32 -5.03 -4.62
CA LYS A 25 20.48 -4.19 -4.95
C LYS A 25 20.25 -3.31 -6.19
N LYS A 26 19.01 -2.86 -6.42
CA LYS A 26 18.62 -2.01 -7.55
C LYS A 26 18.65 -0.51 -7.22
N ILE A 27 18.62 -0.15 -5.94
CA ILE A 27 18.76 1.22 -5.43
C ILE A 27 19.74 1.22 -4.25
N GLY A 28 20.38 2.36 -3.98
CA GLY A 28 21.28 2.54 -2.84
C GLY A 28 20.53 2.76 -1.52
N LEU A 29 21.25 2.74 -0.40
CA LEU A 29 20.68 3.00 0.93
C LEU A 29 20.18 4.44 1.05
N PHE A 30 20.94 5.41 0.55
CA PHE A 30 20.54 6.82 0.50
C PHE A 30 19.23 7.03 -0.28
N ASP A 31 19.12 6.43 -1.46
CA ASP A 31 17.90 6.51 -2.29
C ASP A 31 16.71 5.92 -1.54
N LEU A 32 16.90 4.75 -0.90
CA LEU A 32 15.86 4.12 -0.09
C LEU A 32 15.40 5.05 1.03
N ILE A 33 16.30 5.59 1.84
CA ILE A 33 15.97 6.48 2.96
C ILE A 33 15.16 7.68 2.47
N THR A 34 15.66 8.37 1.43
CA THR A 34 15.03 9.56 0.86
C THR A 34 13.63 9.25 0.33
N ASP A 35 13.49 8.15 -0.42
CA ASP A 35 12.19 7.70 -0.95
C ASP A 35 11.21 7.34 0.18
N LEU A 36 11.67 6.62 1.21
CA LEU A 36 10.83 6.20 2.32
C LEU A 36 10.33 7.38 3.14
N ASP A 37 11.19 8.34 3.47
CA ASP A 37 10.80 9.52 4.24
C ASP A 37 9.83 10.41 3.42
N GLY A 38 10.12 10.60 2.13
CA GLY A 38 9.23 11.31 1.22
C GLY A 38 7.84 10.67 1.16
N LEU A 39 7.77 9.36 0.93
CA LEU A 39 6.50 8.62 0.87
C LEU A 39 5.76 8.65 2.21
N LEU A 40 6.47 8.48 3.33
CA LEU A 40 5.89 8.55 4.67
C LEU A 40 5.20 9.89 4.93
N ASN A 41 5.82 11.00 4.54
CA ASN A 41 5.28 12.34 4.68
C ASN A 41 4.05 12.61 3.81
N THR A 42 3.79 11.79 2.79
CA THR A 42 2.59 11.92 1.97
C THR A 42 1.37 11.21 2.55
N LEU A 43 1.53 10.32 3.54
CA LEU A 43 0.41 9.54 4.07
C LEU A 43 -0.56 10.42 4.88
N GLU A 44 -1.84 10.38 4.53
CA GLU A 44 -2.86 11.29 5.09
C GLU A 44 -3.65 10.64 6.23
N THR A 45 -4.06 9.39 6.06
CA THR A 45 -5.02 8.68 6.92
C THR A 45 -4.40 7.61 7.80
N VAL A 46 -3.13 7.26 7.54
CA VAL A 46 -2.36 6.34 8.40
C VAL A 46 -2.14 6.95 9.78
N ALA A 47 -2.37 6.14 10.82
CA ALA A 47 -2.23 6.56 12.21
C ALA A 47 -0.82 7.09 12.51
N ASP A 48 -0.73 8.18 13.26
CA ASP A 48 0.56 8.81 13.62
C ASP A 48 1.47 7.85 14.40
N SER A 49 0.89 7.01 15.27
CA SER A 49 1.67 5.97 15.97
C SER A 49 2.32 4.95 15.03
N TRP A 50 1.70 4.64 13.88
CA TRP A 50 2.33 3.81 12.86
C TRP A 50 3.45 4.59 12.17
N LYS A 51 3.21 5.86 11.82
CA LYS A 51 4.22 6.74 11.18
C LYS A 51 5.45 6.92 12.06
N ASP A 52 5.27 7.16 13.36
CA ASP A 52 6.35 7.30 14.33
C ASP A 52 7.21 6.03 14.43
N ASN A 53 6.55 4.87 14.50
CA ASN A 53 7.25 3.59 14.51
C ASN A 53 8.00 3.31 13.20
N PHE A 54 7.40 3.69 12.06
CA PHE A 54 8.02 3.53 10.75
C PHE A 54 9.23 4.47 10.61
N ARG A 55 9.09 5.73 11.04
CA ARG A 55 10.18 6.72 11.08
C ARG A 55 11.32 6.28 11.97
N SER A 56 11.05 5.69 13.14
CA SER A 56 12.10 5.09 13.98
C SER A 56 12.91 4.02 13.23
N GLY A 57 12.27 3.26 12.34
CA GLY A 57 12.97 2.32 11.46
C GLY A 57 13.80 3.02 10.37
N ILE A 58 13.29 4.10 9.78
CA ILE A 58 14.06 4.94 8.83
C ILE A 58 15.29 5.54 9.52
N ASN A 59 15.14 6.12 10.72
CA ASN A 59 16.25 6.68 11.48
C ASN A 59 17.34 5.63 11.79
N SER A 60 16.96 4.36 11.95
CA SER A 60 17.94 3.28 12.11
C SER A 60 18.76 3.07 10.84
N LEU A 61 18.15 3.21 9.66
CA LEU A 61 18.86 3.18 8.38
C LEU A 61 19.76 4.41 8.19
N GLU A 62 19.30 5.59 8.61
CA GLU A 62 20.08 6.83 8.58
C GLU A 62 21.35 6.72 9.43
N ILE A 63 21.24 6.24 10.67
CA ILE A 63 22.42 6.04 11.54
C ILE A 63 23.44 5.09 10.89
N ILE A 64 22.96 4.03 10.22
CA ILE A 64 23.83 3.10 9.49
C ILE A 64 24.47 3.80 8.30
N TYR A 65 23.69 4.56 7.52
CA TYR A 65 24.17 5.29 6.36
C TYR A 65 25.23 6.34 6.73
N ASP A 66 24.97 7.15 7.76
CA ASP A 66 25.91 8.15 8.27
C ASP A 66 27.23 7.50 8.71
N SER A 67 27.15 6.33 9.34
CA SER A 67 28.33 5.57 9.77
C SER A 67 29.15 5.01 8.61
N ILE A 68 28.52 4.75 7.46
CA ILE A 68 29.21 4.35 6.23
C ILE A 68 29.90 5.56 5.62
N GLU A 69 29.20 6.69 5.54
CA GLU A 69 29.69 7.91 4.88
C GLU A 69 30.86 8.54 5.64
N ASP A 70 30.80 8.57 6.97
CA ASP A 70 31.86 9.13 7.82
C ASP A 70 33.03 8.15 8.10
N GLY A 71 32.93 6.91 7.61
CA GLY A 71 33.92 5.85 7.82
C GLY A 71 33.97 5.27 9.24
N SER A 72 33.04 5.64 10.11
CA SER A 72 32.94 5.15 11.49
C SER A 72 32.39 3.73 11.59
N ILE A 73 31.98 3.11 10.48
CA ILE A 73 31.56 1.70 10.42
C ILE A 73 32.58 0.72 10.98
N SER A 74 33.87 1.07 10.91
CA SER A 74 34.96 0.31 11.55
C SER A 74 34.83 0.23 13.08
N LYS A 75 34.11 1.15 13.69
CA LYS A 75 33.80 1.23 15.13
C LYS A 75 32.41 0.71 15.46
N TRP A 76 31.66 0.21 14.47
CA TRP A 76 30.31 -0.30 14.68
C TRP A 76 30.34 -1.46 15.67
N ARG A 77 29.54 -1.35 16.74
CA ARG A 77 29.41 -2.42 17.73
C ARG A 77 28.41 -3.45 17.23
N GLY A 78 28.86 -4.36 16.37
CA GLY A 78 28.04 -5.45 15.87
C GLY A 78 28.32 -5.79 14.41
N ASN A 79 27.38 -6.49 13.79
CA ASN A 79 27.40 -6.78 12.38
C ASN A 79 26.48 -5.80 11.66
N PHE A 80 27.05 -4.80 10.99
CA PHE A 80 26.27 -3.77 10.30
C PHE A 80 25.36 -4.35 9.22
N GLU A 81 25.78 -5.39 8.49
CA GLU A 81 24.96 -6.02 7.45
C GLU A 81 23.73 -6.69 8.06
N GLU A 82 23.91 -7.29 9.24
CA GLU A 82 22.83 -7.91 10.00
C GLU A 82 21.85 -6.85 10.54
N ASP A 83 22.37 -5.74 11.08
CA ASP A 83 21.55 -4.64 11.61
C ASP A 83 20.78 -3.90 10.51
N LEU A 84 21.42 -3.71 9.36
CA LEU A 84 20.78 -3.19 8.14
C LEU A 84 19.67 -4.12 7.68
N HIS A 85 19.96 -5.43 7.58
CA HIS A 85 18.96 -6.42 7.18
C HIS A 85 17.77 -6.46 8.15
N LYS A 86 18.03 -6.45 9.47
CA LYS A 86 16.97 -6.42 10.50
C LYS A 86 16.09 -5.17 10.37
N SER A 87 16.69 -4.00 10.12
CA SER A 87 15.98 -2.74 9.97
C SER A 87 15.05 -2.75 8.75
N VAL A 88 15.56 -3.20 7.59
CA VAL A 88 14.76 -3.36 6.37
C VAL A 88 13.64 -4.38 6.55
N LEU A 89 13.93 -5.52 7.18
CA LEU A 89 12.95 -6.57 7.45
C LEU A 89 11.83 -6.08 8.38
N LYS A 90 12.16 -5.27 9.39
CA LYS A 90 11.17 -4.65 10.30
C LYS A 90 10.24 -3.72 9.52
N LEU A 91 10.78 -2.82 8.70
CA LEU A 91 9.99 -1.90 7.87
C LEU A 91 9.06 -2.66 6.92
N LYS A 92 9.58 -3.71 6.27
CA LYS A 92 8.81 -4.58 5.37
C LYS A 92 7.65 -5.26 6.08
N LYS A 93 7.88 -5.82 7.28
CA LYS A 93 6.82 -6.42 8.10
C LYS A 93 5.72 -5.41 8.45
N MET A 94 6.09 -4.18 8.83
CA MET A 94 5.10 -3.13 9.14
C MET A 94 4.22 -2.79 7.93
N VAL A 95 4.84 -2.68 6.75
CA VAL A 95 4.15 -2.41 5.48
C VAL A 95 3.22 -3.54 5.09
N MET A 96 3.69 -4.80 5.18
CA MET A 96 2.89 -5.98 4.88
C MET A 96 1.65 -6.07 5.79
N LEU A 97 1.82 -5.89 7.10
CA LEU A 97 0.70 -5.93 8.04
C LEU A 97 -0.36 -4.86 7.73
N LEU A 98 0.06 -3.65 7.38
CA LEU A 98 -0.86 -2.56 7.01
C LEU A 98 -1.61 -2.87 5.70
N LEU A 99 -0.93 -3.45 4.71
CA LEU A 99 -1.56 -3.89 3.46
C LEU A 99 -2.54 -5.05 3.67
N GLU A 100 -2.19 -6.02 4.53
CA GLU A 100 -3.08 -7.13 4.89
C GLU A 100 -4.34 -6.65 5.61
N GLU A 101 -4.21 -5.69 6.53
CA GLU A 101 -5.36 -5.07 7.20
C GLU A 101 -6.30 -4.39 6.20
N TYR A 102 -5.74 -3.64 5.24
CA TYR A 102 -6.54 -3.07 4.15
C TYR A 102 -7.25 -4.14 3.32
N LEU A 103 -6.56 -5.23 2.97
CA LEU A 103 -7.14 -6.31 2.17
C LEU A 103 -8.28 -7.02 2.91
N LYS A 104 -8.15 -7.25 4.23
CA LYS A 104 -9.23 -7.81 5.06
C LYS A 104 -10.48 -6.93 5.07
N ILE A 105 -10.32 -5.61 5.01
CA ILE A 105 -11.43 -4.66 4.85
C ILE A 105 -11.96 -4.66 3.41
N SER A 106 -11.10 -4.93 2.41
CA SER A 106 -11.52 -4.99 1.00
C SER A 106 -12.26 -6.28 0.61
N ASP A 107 -12.10 -7.37 1.38
CA ASP A 107 -12.82 -8.63 1.14
C ASP A 107 -14.29 -8.59 1.58
N SER A 108 -14.67 -7.73 2.54
CA SER A 108 -16.10 -7.45 2.80
C SER A 108 -16.78 -6.72 1.63
N ASN A 109 -15.96 -6.25 0.69
CA ASN A 109 -16.32 -5.39 -0.42
C ASN A 109 -16.47 -6.21 -1.74
N VAL A 110 -16.10 -7.50 -1.76
CA VAL A 110 -16.54 -8.46 -2.79
C VAL A 110 -17.89 -9.05 -2.38
N SER A 111 -18.91 -8.20 -2.29
CA SER A 111 -20.31 -8.68 -2.31
C SER A 111 -21.31 -7.64 -2.83
N GLU A 112 -20.87 -6.42 -3.16
CA GLU A 112 -21.79 -5.37 -3.56
C GLU A 112 -22.25 -5.58 -5.00
N VAL A 113 -23.51 -5.98 -5.12
CA VAL A 113 -24.27 -5.97 -6.36
C VAL A 113 -24.34 -4.53 -6.86
N ALA A 114 -24.00 -4.28 -8.13
CA ALA A 114 -24.19 -2.96 -8.69
C ALA A 114 -25.66 -2.53 -8.56
N ILE A 115 -25.92 -1.24 -8.33
CA ILE A 115 -27.30 -0.78 -8.23
C ILE A 115 -27.84 -0.64 -9.65
N GLU A 116 -28.99 -1.27 -9.93
CA GLU A 116 -29.70 -1.09 -11.18
C GLU A 116 -30.36 0.30 -11.19
N GLY A 117 -30.00 1.13 -12.17
CA GLY A 117 -30.71 2.37 -12.48
C GLY A 117 -31.84 2.11 -13.48
N ASP A 118 -32.09 3.07 -14.38
CA ASP A 118 -32.96 2.81 -15.53
C ASP A 118 -32.42 1.64 -16.37
N SER A 119 -33.28 1.01 -17.18
CA SER A 119 -33.12 -0.26 -17.93
C SER A 119 -31.75 -0.64 -18.54
N LYS A 120 -30.77 0.27 -18.67
CA LYS A 120 -29.40 0.00 -19.16
C LYS A 120 -28.27 0.51 -18.26
N TRP A 121 -28.60 1.22 -17.18
CA TRP A 121 -27.65 1.89 -16.30
C TRP A 121 -27.35 1.07 -15.05
N PHE A 122 -26.08 1.11 -14.65
CA PHE A 122 -25.59 0.60 -13.38
C PHE A 122 -24.95 1.74 -12.60
N ILE A 123 -25.08 1.72 -11.28
CA ILE A 123 -24.38 2.64 -10.38
C ILE A 123 -23.38 1.85 -9.56
N CYS A 124 -22.14 2.36 -9.50
CA CYS A 124 -21.03 1.64 -8.90
C CYS A 124 -21.09 1.87 -7.40
N PRO A 125 -21.24 0.83 -6.57
CA PRO A 125 -21.37 1.03 -5.13
C PRO A 125 -20.06 1.55 -4.51
N ASN A 126 -18.93 1.37 -5.21
CA ASN A 126 -17.63 1.84 -4.76
C ASN A 126 -17.32 3.32 -5.07
N CYS A 127 -17.75 3.83 -6.22
CA CYS A 127 -17.38 5.19 -6.65
C CYS A 127 -18.58 6.08 -7.02
N ASN A 128 -19.80 5.58 -6.82
CA ASN A 128 -21.08 6.20 -7.14
C ASN A 128 -21.21 6.70 -8.57
N ASP A 129 -20.39 6.16 -9.48
CA ASP A 129 -20.44 6.51 -10.90
C ASP A 129 -21.50 5.68 -11.60
N ALA A 130 -22.27 6.34 -12.46
CA ALA A 130 -23.26 5.68 -13.30
C ALA A 130 -22.65 5.35 -14.65
N TRP A 131 -22.85 4.12 -15.15
CA TRP A 131 -22.45 3.74 -16.49
C TRP A 131 -23.48 2.87 -17.17
N GLU A 132 -23.56 2.97 -18.49
CA GLU A 132 -24.42 2.12 -19.30
C GLU A 132 -23.70 0.81 -19.63
N SER A 133 -24.41 -0.32 -19.48
CA SER A 133 -23.92 -1.61 -19.97
C SER A 133 -25.07 -2.55 -20.30
N MET A 134 -24.90 -3.30 -21.39
CA MET A 134 -25.83 -4.35 -21.82
C MET A 134 -25.28 -5.75 -21.52
N SER A 135 -24.24 -5.86 -20.70
CA SER A 135 -23.65 -7.16 -20.36
C SER A 135 -24.65 -8.03 -19.61
N SER A 136 -24.79 -9.28 -20.05
CA SER A 136 -25.52 -10.33 -19.36
C SER A 136 -24.63 -11.18 -18.44
N SER A 137 -23.34 -10.86 -18.33
CA SER A 137 -22.41 -11.60 -17.48
C SER A 137 -22.81 -11.46 -16.01
N ALA A 138 -22.59 -12.51 -15.21
CA ALA A 138 -22.82 -12.49 -13.76
C ALA A 138 -21.99 -11.44 -13.02
N MET A 139 -20.92 -10.97 -13.66
CA MET A 139 -20.01 -9.94 -13.19
C MET A 139 -19.91 -8.83 -14.23
N ILE A 140 -19.86 -7.59 -13.76
CA ILE A 140 -19.65 -6.39 -14.59
C ILE A 140 -18.53 -5.54 -13.98
N VAL A 141 -17.85 -4.75 -14.81
CA VAL A 141 -16.73 -3.91 -14.39
C VAL A 141 -17.13 -2.44 -14.51
N CYS A 142 -16.93 -1.68 -13.44
CA CYS A 142 -17.12 -0.23 -13.48
C CYS A 142 -15.99 0.43 -14.30
N PRO A 143 -16.28 1.25 -15.33
CA PRO A 143 -15.25 1.83 -16.19
C PRO A 143 -14.39 2.90 -15.50
N LYS A 144 -14.90 3.55 -14.45
CA LYS A 144 -14.17 4.62 -13.75
C LYS A 144 -13.17 4.12 -12.71
N CYS A 145 -13.52 3.07 -11.99
CA CYS A 145 -12.69 2.55 -10.90
C CYS A 145 -12.17 1.14 -11.14
N GLU A 146 -12.54 0.52 -12.27
CA GLU A 146 -12.13 -0.82 -12.70
C GLU A 146 -12.52 -1.94 -11.72
N ARG A 147 -13.44 -1.65 -10.80
CA ARG A 147 -13.91 -2.63 -9.81
C ARG A 147 -14.93 -3.57 -10.42
N VAL A 148 -14.77 -4.86 -10.13
CA VAL A 148 -15.71 -5.90 -10.51
C VAL A 148 -16.86 -5.94 -9.51
N CYS A 149 -18.09 -5.92 -10.01
CA CYS A 149 -19.33 -5.98 -9.23
C CYS A 149 -20.21 -7.13 -9.72
N HIS A 150 -21.07 -7.65 -8.85
CA HIS A 150 -22.12 -8.57 -9.28
C HIS A 150 -23.13 -7.82 -10.15
N ASN A 151 -23.51 -8.43 -11.26
CA ASN A 151 -24.55 -7.90 -12.12
C ASN A 151 -25.93 -8.16 -11.48
N PRO A 152 -26.70 -7.13 -11.08
CA PRO A 152 -28.03 -7.32 -10.52
C PRO A 152 -28.96 -8.07 -11.48
N ARG A 153 -28.78 -7.90 -12.79
CA ARG A 153 -29.61 -8.52 -13.84
C ARG A 153 -29.34 -10.00 -14.06
N ALA A 154 -28.23 -10.54 -13.54
CA ALA A 154 -27.87 -11.93 -13.74
C ALA A 154 -28.60 -12.90 -12.81
N ARG A 155 -29.27 -12.42 -11.74
CA ARG A 155 -29.92 -13.25 -10.71
C ARG A 155 -31.37 -13.70 -11.04
N GLY A 156 -31.82 -13.57 -12.29
CA GLY A 156 -33.21 -13.87 -12.69
C GLY A 156 -33.36 -14.72 -13.96
N LYS A 157 -32.36 -15.50 -14.36
CA LYS A 157 -32.44 -16.47 -15.46
C LYS A 157 -32.00 -17.85 -15.01
#